data_AF-A0A1H7V6A2-F1
#
_entry.id   AF-A0A1H7V6A2-F1
#
_cell.length_a   1.000
_cell.length_b   1.000
_cell.length_c   1.000
_cell.angle_alpha   90.00
_cell.angle_beta   90.00
_cell.angle_gamma   90.00
#
_symmetry.space_group_name_H-M   'P 1'
#
loop_
_entity.id
_entity.type
_entity.pdbx_description
1 polymer ?
#
loop_
_entity_poly.entity_id
_entity_poly.type
_entity_poly.pdbx_seq_one_letter_code
_entity_poly.pdbx_strand_id
1 'polypeptide(L)'
;MTTAPVATSRQEQRQSRGPEGNARLTASVGTVLLVLLAVQGFTILSLTQLLTIHFFVGMTLLGPVALKIGTTCYRAYRYYRGDPAYRRAGTPPLLLRLLGPLQILMTVAVLATGCTLALVGPGDLAHTVLFLHKAAFWLWVGLTSVHVLAHLLRLPRLVSADLRRSDPVTGRALRWTLLGASLATGALIALAGVHLAANWG
;
A
#
# COMPACT_ATOMS: atom_id res chain seq x y z
N MET A 1 22.04 23.07 -38.25
CA MET A 1 20.56 23.04 -38.25
C MET A 1 20.13 22.50 -36.90
N THR A 2 19.95 23.39 -35.92
CA THR A 2 19.71 23.06 -34.51
C THR A 2 18.21 22.99 -34.31
N THR A 3 17.64 21.80 -34.16
CA THR A 3 16.22 21.63 -33.88
C THR A 3 15.93 22.15 -32.47
N ALA A 4 15.17 23.23 -32.38
CA ALA A 4 14.66 23.74 -31.11
C ALA A 4 13.79 22.65 -30.43
N PRO A 5 13.84 22.50 -29.10
CA PRO A 5 12.99 21.52 -28.41
C PRO A 5 11.52 21.91 -28.59
N VAL A 6 10.72 20.99 -29.13
CA VAL A 6 9.28 21.14 -29.29
C VAL A 6 8.66 21.42 -27.91
N ALA A 7 8.13 22.62 -27.72
CA ALA A 7 7.41 22.97 -26.50
C ALA A 7 6.13 22.11 -26.42
N THR A 8 6.15 21.05 -25.61
CA THR A 8 4.98 20.23 -25.31
C THR A 8 3.84 21.13 -24.84
N SER A 9 2.64 20.95 -25.40
CA SER A 9 1.49 21.81 -25.09
C SER A 9 1.14 21.74 -23.58
N ARG A 10 0.62 22.83 -23.00
CA ARG A 10 0.12 22.83 -21.59
C ARG A 10 -0.89 21.71 -21.33
N GLN A 11 -1.59 21.26 -22.36
CA GLN A 11 -2.57 20.18 -22.33
C GLN A 11 -1.90 18.80 -22.23
N GLU A 12 -0.82 18.52 -22.99
CA GLU A 12 0.00 17.31 -22.84
C GLU A 12 0.71 17.24 -21.48
N GLN A 13 1.18 18.39 -20.97
CA GLN A 13 1.75 18.48 -19.63
C GLN A 13 0.70 18.23 -18.53
N ARG A 14 -0.53 18.72 -18.67
CA ARG A 14 -1.63 18.41 -17.74
C ARG A 14 -2.06 16.95 -17.83
N GLN A 15 -2.08 16.38 -19.04
CA GLN A 15 -2.44 14.98 -19.27
C GLN A 15 -1.40 14.02 -18.68
N SER A 16 -0.10 14.32 -18.76
CA SER A 16 0.96 13.49 -18.15
C SER A 16 1.02 13.57 -16.61
N ARG A 17 0.60 14.69 -16.01
CA ARG A 17 0.66 14.91 -14.54
C ARG A 17 -0.22 13.98 -13.71
N GLY A 18 -1.38 13.54 -14.21
CA GLY A 18 -2.30 12.69 -13.46
C GLY A 18 -1.78 11.27 -13.20
N PRO A 19 -1.44 10.50 -14.26
CA PRO A 19 -0.83 9.17 -14.13
C PRO A 19 0.48 9.19 -13.34
N GLU A 20 1.34 10.19 -13.57
CA GLU A 20 2.61 10.33 -12.87
C GLU A 20 2.41 10.63 -11.37
N GLY A 21 1.53 11.56 -11.03
CA GLY A 21 1.22 11.87 -9.64
C GLY A 21 0.64 10.67 -8.88
N ASN A 22 -0.22 9.89 -9.53
CA ASN A 22 -0.74 8.64 -8.96
C ASN A 22 0.36 7.58 -8.79
N ALA A 23 1.25 7.42 -9.77
CA ALA A 23 2.36 6.47 -9.71
C ALA A 23 3.30 6.80 -8.55
N ARG A 24 3.66 8.08 -8.37
CA ARG A 24 4.51 8.53 -7.25
C ARG A 24 3.85 8.31 -5.90
N LEU A 25 2.58 8.68 -5.73
CA LEU A 25 1.85 8.40 -4.49
C LEU A 25 1.81 6.89 -4.20
N THR A 26 1.52 6.08 -5.21
CA THR A 26 1.50 4.61 -5.10
C THR A 26 2.87 4.06 -4.68
N ALA A 27 3.96 4.64 -5.19
CA ALA A 27 5.32 4.26 -4.85
C ALA A 27 5.72 4.68 -3.43
N SER A 28 5.42 5.92 -3.03
CA SER A 28 5.66 6.43 -1.68
C SER A 28 4.91 5.60 -0.63
N VAL A 29 3.62 5.34 -0.85
CA VAL A 29 2.81 4.46 0.02
C VAL A 29 3.38 3.05 0.06
N GLY A 30 3.81 2.51 -1.09
CA GLY A 30 4.45 1.19 -1.15
C GLY A 30 5.75 1.12 -0.34
N THR A 31 6.54 2.19 -0.33
CA THR A 31 7.80 2.28 0.44
C THR A 31 7.51 2.29 1.94
N VAL A 32 6.54 3.10 2.38
CA VAL A 32 6.10 3.14 3.77
C VAL A 32 5.54 1.78 4.21
N LEU A 33 4.70 1.15 3.38
CA LEU A 33 4.17 -0.19 3.64
C LEU A 33 5.30 -1.22 3.76
N LEU A 34 6.35 -1.15 2.93
CA LEU A 34 7.48 -2.08 3.03
C LEU A 34 8.15 -1.99 4.40
N VAL A 35 8.36 -0.77 4.92
CA VAL A 35 8.94 -0.55 6.26
C VAL A 35 8.01 -1.08 7.36
N LEU A 36 6.73 -0.71 7.32
CA LEU A 36 5.75 -1.16 8.32
C LEU A 36 5.59 -2.69 8.31
N LEU A 37 5.59 -3.32 7.14
CA LEU A 37 5.52 -4.77 6.99
C LEU A 37 6.80 -5.46 7.47
N ALA A 38 7.97 -4.85 7.30
CA ALA A 38 9.21 -5.37 7.88
C ALA A 38 9.16 -5.36 9.41
N VAL A 39 8.67 -4.26 10.01
CA VAL A 39 8.43 -4.20 11.46
C VAL A 39 7.40 -5.24 11.89
N GLN A 40 6.27 -5.36 11.19
CA GLN A 40 5.25 -6.39 11.46
C GLN A 40 5.87 -7.79 11.41
N GLY A 41 6.65 -8.11 10.38
CA GLY A 41 7.33 -9.39 10.23
C GLY A 41 8.30 -9.67 11.39
N PHE A 42 9.03 -8.66 11.85
CA PHE A 42 9.92 -8.79 13.01
C PHE A 42 9.16 -9.18 14.29
N THR A 43 7.97 -8.60 14.52
CA THR A 43 7.17 -8.94 15.71
C THR A 43 6.76 -10.42 15.76
N ILE A 44 6.69 -11.10 14.62
CA ILE A 44 6.30 -12.52 14.53
C ILE A 44 7.38 -13.43 15.11
N LEU A 45 8.65 -13.00 15.11
CA LEU A 45 9.77 -13.77 15.68
C LEU A 45 9.62 -14.00 17.19
N SER A 46 8.89 -13.12 17.88
CA SER A 46 8.57 -13.25 19.31
C SER A 46 7.17 -12.67 19.57
N LEU A 47 6.15 -13.32 19.01
CA LEU A 47 4.78 -12.78 19.00
C LEU A 47 4.21 -12.58 20.41
N THR A 48 4.51 -13.47 21.36
CA THR A 48 3.99 -13.37 22.73
C THR A 48 4.52 -12.13 23.46
N GLN A 49 5.80 -11.81 23.29
CA GLN A 49 6.43 -10.64 23.92
C GLN A 49 6.13 -9.34 23.16
N LEU A 50 5.98 -9.43 21.84
CA LEU A 50 5.80 -8.29 20.94
C LEU A 50 4.34 -8.13 20.49
N LEU A 51 3.38 -8.75 21.19
CA LEU A 51 1.97 -8.77 20.79
C LEU A 51 1.39 -7.36 20.66
N THR A 52 1.66 -6.48 21.64
CA THR A 52 1.20 -5.09 21.61
C THR A 52 1.76 -4.34 20.40
N ILE A 53 3.02 -4.59 20.02
CA ILE A 53 3.64 -3.98 18.85
C ILE A 53 3.04 -4.55 17.56
N HIS A 54 2.87 -5.87 17.48
CA HIS A 54 2.22 -6.55 16.36
C HIS A 54 0.81 -6.00 16.12
N PHE A 55 0.04 -5.84 17.20
CA PHE A 55 -1.28 -5.24 17.17
C PHE A 55 -1.21 -3.80 16.68
N PHE A 56 -0.37 -2.97 17.30
CA PHE A 56 -0.30 -1.54 17.00
C PHE A 56 0.09 -1.29 15.53
N VAL A 57 1.13 -1.97 15.05
CA VAL A 57 1.59 -1.85 13.66
C VAL A 57 0.56 -2.46 12.72
N GLY A 58 -0.06 -3.59 13.08
CA GLY A 58 -1.15 -4.23 12.36
C GLY A 58 -2.33 -3.29 12.10
N MET A 59 -2.79 -2.57 13.13
CA MET A 59 -3.86 -1.58 13.02
C MET A 59 -3.42 -0.33 12.26
N THR A 60 -2.16 0.10 12.44
CA THR A 60 -1.59 1.23 11.70
C THR A 60 -1.58 0.97 10.18
N LEU A 61 -1.38 -0.28 9.75
CA LEU A 61 -1.38 -0.66 8.33
C LEU A 61 -2.72 -0.37 7.63
N LEU A 62 -3.86 -0.34 8.34
CA LEU A 62 -5.19 -0.15 7.75
C LEU A 62 -5.26 1.10 6.86
N GLY A 63 -4.72 2.23 7.34
CA GLY A 63 -4.75 3.50 6.61
C GLY A 63 -3.90 3.48 5.33
N PRO A 64 -2.58 3.21 5.40
CA PRO A 64 -1.73 3.14 4.22
C PRO A 64 -2.13 2.02 3.24
N VAL A 65 -2.65 0.88 3.71
CA VAL A 65 -3.19 -0.17 2.83
C VAL A 65 -4.42 0.32 2.09
N ALA A 66 -5.37 0.97 2.78
CA ALA A 66 -6.55 1.56 2.13
C ALA A 66 -6.14 2.60 1.06
N LEU A 67 -5.15 3.44 1.37
CA LEU A 67 -4.61 4.39 0.39
C LEU A 67 -3.93 3.67 -0.79
N LYS A 68 -3.16 2.62 -0.55
CA LYS A 68 -2.52 1.82 -1.61
C LYS A 68 -3.57 1.23 -2.55
N ILE A 69 -4.59 0.58 -1.99
CA ILE A 69 -5.71 0.00 -2.76
C ILE A 69 -6.43 1.11 -3.53
N GLY A 70 -6.74 2.24 -2.88
CA GLY A 70 -7.41 3.36 -3.52
C GLY A 70 -6.62 3.91 -4.73
N THR A 71 -5.31 4.10 -4.59
CA THR A 71 -4.48 4.60 -5.69
C THR A 71 -4.38 3.64 -6.87
N THR A 72 -4.29 2.32 -6.63
CA THR A 72 -4.22 1.31 -7.70
C THR A 72 -5.57 1.10 -8.37
N CYS A 73 -6.67 1.04 -7.59
CA CYS A 73 -8.03 0.96 -8.10
C CYS A 73 -8.38 2.21 -8.91
N TYR A 74 -8.00 3.41 -8.45
CA TYR A 74 -8.20 4.64 -9.21
C TYR A 74 -7.51 4.59 -10.57
N ARG A 75 -6.25 4.15 -10.63
CA ARG A 75 -5.53 3.99 -11.90
C ARG A 75 -6.23 2.98 -12.83
N ALA A 76 -6.64 1.83 -12.30
CA ALA A 76 -7.36 0.82 -13.07
C ALA A 76 -8.68 1.38 -13.61
N TYR A 77 -9.48 2.03 -12.76
CA TYR A 77 -10.74 2.65 -13.14
C TYR A 77 -10.56 3.66 -14.29
N ARG A 78 -9.61 4.59 -14.17
CA ARG A 78 -9.35 5.61 -15.20
C ARG A 78 -8.87 4.98 -16.51
N TYR A 79 -8.06 3.93 -16.43
CA TYR A 79 -7.62 3.16 -17.60
C TYR A 79 -8.80 2.50 -18.32
N TYR A 80 -9.67 1.76 -17.61
CA TYR A 80 -10.79 1.03 -18.21
C TYR A 80 -11.94 1.95 -18.67
N ARG A 81 -12.11 3.13 -18.05
CA ARG A 81 -13.01 4.20 -18.51
C ARG A 81 -12.52 4.89 -19.79
N GLY A 82 -11.35 4.55 -20.29
CA GLY A 82 -10.84 5.06 -21.55
C GLY A 82 -10.08 6.39 -21.45
N ASP A 83 -9.65 6.82 -20.25
CA ASP A 83 -8.98 8.11 -20.11
C ASP A 83 -7.69 8.16 -20.96
N PRO A 84 -7.54 9.12 -21.89
CA PRO A 84 -6.42 9.16 -22.83
C PRO A 84 -5.06 9.25 -22.15
N ALA A 85 -4.96 9.95 -21.02
CA ALA A 85 -3.72 10.07 -20.27
C ALA A 85 -3.31 8.74 -19.63
N TYR A 86 -4.25 8.05 -19.00
CA TYR A 86 -3.99 6.75 -18.37
C TYR A 86 -3.76 5.63 -19.38
N ARG A 87 -4.38 5.68 -20.57
CA ARG A 87 -4.12 4.72 -21.65
C ARG A 87 -2.73 4.89 -22.26
N ARG A 88 -2.29 6.14 -22.50
CA ARG A 88 -0.92 6.41 -23.01
C ARG A 88 0.17 6.04 -22.00
N ALA A 89 -0.13 6.09 -20.71
CA ALA A 89 0.78 5.61 -19.66
C ALA A 89 1.01 4.08 -19.68
N GLY A 90 0.30 3.35 -20.55
CA GLY A 90 0.53 1.94 -20.83
C GLY A 90 -0.39 0.99 -20.08
N THR A 91 -0.63 -0.17 -20.68
CA THR A 91 -1.35 -1.29 -20.10
C THR A 91 -0.63 -1.83 -18.87
N PRO A 92 -1.34 -2.06 -17.74
CA PRO A 92 -0.81 -2.90 -16.69
C PRO A 92 -0.49 -4.30 -17.27
N PRO A 93 0.72 -4.85 -17.02
CA PRO A 93 1.07 -6.20 -17.45
C PRO A 93 0.02 -7.22 -17.00
N LEU A 94 -0.32 -8.18 -17.86
CA LEU A 94 -1.40 -9.15 -17.62
C LEU A 94 -1.22 -9.91 -16.29
N LEU A 95 0.00 -10.32 -15.98
CA LEU A 95 0.32 -10.99 -14.71
C LEU A 95 -0.05 -10.13 -13.50
N LEU A 96 0.25 -8.83 -13.53
CA LEU A 96 -0.09 -7.90 -12.44
C LEU A 96 -1.59 -7.61 -12.35
N ARG A 97 -2.35 -7.79 -13.44
CA ARG A 97 -3.82 -7.67 -13.44
C ARG A 97 -4.50 -8.81 -12.71
N LEU A 98 -3.91 -10.00 -12.71
CA LEU A 98 -4.42 -11.15 -11.97
C LEU A 98 -3.88 -11.17 -10.52
N LEU A 99 -2.59 -10.85 -10.36
CA LEU A 99 -1.94 -10.80 -9.05
C LEU A 99 -2.53 -9.70 -8.16
N GLY A 100 -2.89 -8.54 -8.73
CA GLY A 100 -3.41 -7.39 -8.00
C GLY A 100 -4.68 -7.69 -7.19
N PRO A 101 -5.77 -8.16 -7.81
CA PRO A 101 -7.00 -8.53 -7.10
C PRO A 101 -6.78 -9.60 -6.03
N LEU A 102 -5.99 -10.63 -6.33
CA LEU A 102 -5.67 -11.67 -5.35
C LEU A 102 -4.89 -11.09 -4.16
N GLN A 103 -3.93 -10.19 -4.41
CA GLN A 103 -3.17 -9.50 -3.37
C GLN A 103 -4.07 -8.64 -2.50
N ILE A 104 -5.01 -7.90 -3.10
CA ILE A 104 -6.00 -7.12 -2.36
C ILE A 104 -6.84 -8.04 -1.47
N LEU A 105 -7.37 -9.13 -2.03
CA LEU A 105 -8.21 -10.08 -1.30
C LEU A 105 -7.47 -10.66 -0.08
N MET A 106 -6.26 -11.18 -0.26
CA MET A 106 -5.48 -11.77 0.83
C MET A 106 -5.06 -10.72 1.86
N THR A 107 -4.74 -9.49 1.43
CA THR A 107 -4.39 -8.40 2.37
C THR A 107 -5.60 -8.03 3.23
N VAL A 108 -6.78 -7.91 2.61
CA VAL A 108 -8.04 -7.66 3.32
C VAL A 108 -8.36 -8.83 4.26
N ALA A 109 -8.15 -10.08 3.84
CA ALA A 109 -8.40 -11.24 4.69
C ALA A 109 -7.53 -11.24 5.96
N VAL A 110 -6.22 -10.99 5.83
CA VAL A 110 -5.30 -10.89 6.99
C VAL A 110 -5.70 -9.74 7.91
N LEU A 111 -5.95 -8.55 7.37
CA LEU A 111 -6.32 -7.39 8.18
C LEU A 111 -7.69 -7.56 8.83
N ALA A 112 -8.69 -8.03 8.09
CA ALA A 112 -10.04 -8.23 8.62
C ALA A 112 -10.06 -9.27 9.74
N THR A 113 -9.37 -10.41 9.55
CA THR A 113 -9.26 -11.42 10.61
C THR A 113 -8.47 -10.90 11.82
N GLY A 114 -7.42 -10.09 11.63
CA GLY A 114 -6.69 -9.44 12.72
C GLY A 114 -7.56 -8.45 13.50
N CYS A 115 -8.32 -7.61 12.80
CA CYS A 115 -9.31 -6.71 13.41
C CYS A 115 -10.40 -7.50 14.16
N THR A 116 -10.87 -8.62 13.61
CA THR A 116 -11.83 -9.47 14.31
C THR A 116 -11.23 -10.00 15.60
N LEU A 117 -10.02 -10.57 15.58
CA LEU A 117 -9.33 -11.03 16.80
C LEU A 117 -9.17 -9.94 17.85
N ALA A 118 -8.88 -8.71 17.43
CA ALA A 118 -8.83 -7.55 18.32
C ALA A 118 -10.16 -7.33 19.05
N LEU A 119 -11.29 -7.48 18.34
CA LEU A 119 -12.61 -7.17 18.85
C LEU A 119 -13.25 -8.30 19.67
N VAL A 120 -13.05 -9.57 19.30
CA VAL A 120 -13.75 -10.68 19.98
C VAL A 120 -13.06 -11.09 21.29
N GLY A 121 -11.75 -10.85 21.44
CA GLY A 121 -10.98 -11.35 22.58
C GLY A 121 -10.87 -12.89 22.62
N PRO A 122 -10.33 -13.48 23.70
CA PRO A 122 -10.19 -14.93 23.84
C PRO A 122 -11.54 -15.67 23.87
N GLY A 123 -11.65 -16.77 23.14
CA GLY A 123 -12.84 -17.64 23.12
C GLY A 123 -12.90 -18.55 21.90
N ASP A 124 -13.96 -19.34 21.77
CA ASP A 124 -14.13 -20.35 20.71
C ASP A 124 -14.13 -19.75 19.30
N LEU A 125 -14.83 -18.63 19.11
CA LEU A 125 -14.80 -17.89 17.84
C LEU A 125 -13.38 -17.41 17.51
N ALA A 126 -12.63 -16.99 18.53
CA ALA A 126 -11.27 -16.51 18.38
C ALA A 126 -10.33 -17.61 17.88
N HIS A 127 -10.53 -18.87 18.29
CA HIS A 127 -9.75 -20.01 17.79
C HIS A 127 -9.94 -20.22 16.29
N THR A 128 -11.19 -20.14 15.83
CA THR A 128 -11.53 -20.26 14.41
C THR A 128 -10.95 -19.10 13.59
N VAL A 129 -11.11 -17.87 14.08
CA VAL A 129 -10.58 -16.67 13.41
C VAL A 129 -9.06 -16.68 13.41
N LEU A 130 -8.41 -17.15 14.48
CA LEU A 130 -6.94 -17.25 14.57
C LEU A 130 -6.41 -18.26 13.54
N PHE A 131 -7.08 -19.40 13.38
CA PHE A 131 -6.76 -20.35 12.32
C PHE A 131 -6.84 -19.67 10.93
N LEU A 132 -7.94 -18.96 10.66
CA LEU A 132 -8.12 -18.26 9.39
C LEU A 132 -7.09 -17.15 9.17
N HIS A 133 -6.73 -16.41 10.22
CA HIS A 133 -5.70 -15.38 10.19
C HIS A 133 -4.34 -15.97 9.80
N LYS A 134 -3.93 -17.09 10.42
CA LYS A 134 -2.68 -17.79 10.10
C LYS A 134 -2.68 -18.36 8.68
N ALA A 135 -3.80 -18.95 8.25
CA ALA A 135 -3.93 -19.48 6.89
C ALA A 135 -3.84 -18.37 5.84
N ALA A 136 -4.58 -17.28 6.04
CA ALA A 136 -4.52 -16.10 5.19
C ALA A 136 -3.11 -15.49 5.19
N PHE A 137 -2.45 -15.41 6.35
CA PHE A 137 -1.08 -14.90 6.48
C PHE A 137 -0.09 -15.68 5.62
N TRP A 138 -0.10 -17.01 5.66
CA TRP A 138 0.85 -17.81 4.87
C TRP A 138 0.65 -17.65 3.36
N LEU A 139 -0.61 -17.66 2.89
CA LEU A 139 -0.92 -17.40 1.49
C LEU A 139 -0.51 -15.97 1.08
N TRP A 140 -0.82 -15.00 1.94
CA TRP A 140 -0.49 -13.61 1.74
C TRP A 140 1.02 -13.35 1.73
N VAL A 141 1.80 -14.02 2.58
CA VAL A 141 3.27 -13.90 2.61
C VAL A 141 3.87 -14.36 1.29
N GLY A 142 3.44 -15.51 0.76
CA GLY A 142 3.92 -16.00 -0.54
C GLY A 142 3.64 -15.01 -1.65
N LEU A 143 2.41 -14.51 -1.70
CA LEU A 143 1.96 -13.55 -2.70
C LEU A 143 2.69 -12.21 -2.60
N THR A 144 2.82 -11.68 -1.39
CA THR A 144 3.51 -10.42 -1.10
C THR A 144 4.99 -10.52 -1.41
N SER A 145 5.62 -11.67 -1.12
CA SER A 145 7.03 -11.91 -1.45
C SER A 145 7.24 -11.86 -2.96
N VAL A 146 6.42 -12.57 -3.75
CA VAL A 146 6.47 -12.52 -5.22
C VAL A 146 6.21 -11.09 -5.73
N HIS A 147 5.21 -10.41 -5.18
CA HIS A 147 4.88 -9.02 -5.53
C HIS A 147 6.06 -8.07 -5.28
N VAL A 148 6.64 -8.13 -4.08
CA VAL A 148 7.75 -7.28 -3.67
C VAL A 148 8.99 -7.58 -4.50
N LEU A 149 9.35 -8.85 -4.74
CA LEU A 149 10.49 -9.22 -5.61
C LEU A 149 10.30 -8.72 -7.06
N ALA A 150 9.10 -8.88 -7.63
CA ALA A 150 8.78 -8.43 -8.98
C ALA A 150 8.91 -6.90 -9.15
N HIS A 151 8.72 -6.14 -8.06
CA HIS A 151 8.85 -4.69 -8.05
C HIS A 151 10.22 -4.18 -7.57
N LEU A 152 10.91 -4.90 -6.67
CA LEU A 152 12.24 -4.55 -6.14
C LEU A 152 13.28 -4.43 -7.25
N LEU A 153 13.24 -5.32 -8.24
CA LEU A 153 14.14 -5.27 -9.40
C LEU A 153 13.96 -4.00 -10.26
N ARG A 154 12.84 -3.27 -10.09
CA ARG A 154 12.52 -2.04 -10.84
C ARG A 154 12.63 -0.77 -9.99
N LEU A 155 12.76 -0.87 -8.67
CA LEU A 155 12.77 0.26 -7.72
C LEU A 155 13.98 1.21 -7.81
N PRO A 156 15.24 0.76 -8.07
CA PRO A 156 16.39 1.67 -8.05
C PRO A 156 16.32 2.81 -9.08
N ARG A 157 15.70 2.57 -10.24
CA ARG A 157 15.54 3.56 -11.31
C ARG A 157 14.50 4.64 -11.02
N LEU A 158 13.56 4.39 -10.11
CA LEU A 158 12.45 5.32 -9.82
C LEU A 158 12.72 6.18 -8.58
N VAL A 159 13.35 5.62 -7.55
CA VAL A 159 13.71 6.36 -6.31
C VAL A 159 14.84 7.37 -6.56
N SER A 160 15.79 7.05 -7.45
CA SER A 160 16.88 7.96 -7.82
C SER A 160 16.42 9.17 -8.65
N ALA A 161 15.26 9.10 -9.30
CA ALA A 161 14.68 10.21 -10.04
C ALA A 161 13.96 11.22 -9.12
N ASP A 162 13.27 10.75 -8.07
CA ASP A 162 12.49 11.61 -7.16
C ASP A 162 13.37 12.30 -6.08
N LEU A 163 14.56 11.76 -5.79
CA LEU A 163 15.55 12.37 -4.89
C LEU A 163 16.33 13.53 -5.51
N ARG A 164 16.36 13.64 -6.84
CA ARG A 164 16.96 14.80 -7.51
C ARG A 164 16.04 16.00 -7.25
N ARG A 165 16.55 16.96 -6.48
CA ARG A 165 15.92 18.19 -5.94
C ARG A 165 15.30 19.16 -6.97
N SER A 166 15.06 18.73 -8.20
CA SER A 166 14.58 19.54 -9.31
C SER A 166 13.38 18.86 -9.96
N ASP A 167 12.19 18.97 -9.36
CA ASP A 167 11.00 18.34 -9.94
C ASP A 167 9.82 19.31 -10.13
N PRO A 168 9.40 19.59 -11.38
CA PRO A 168 8.29 20.50 -11.70
C PRO A 168 6.88 19.88 -11.58
N VAL A 169 6.74 18.66 -11.04
CA VAL A 169 5.43 18.00 -10.95
C VAL A 169 4.58 18.58 -9.82
N THR A 170 3.62 19.43 -10.21
CA THR A 170 2.56 20.02 -9.38
C THR A 170 1.81 18.94 -8.56
N GLY A 171 1.41 19.26 -7.33
CA GLY A 171 0.64 18.34 -6.46
C GLY A 171 1.46 17.55 -5.41
N ARG A 172 2.72 17.93 -5.17
CA ARG A 172 3.54 17.36 -4.09
C ARG A 172 2.86 17.48 -2.72
N ALA A 173 2.35 18.65 -2.38
CA ALA A 173 1.67 18.88 -1.10
C ALA A 173 0.50 17.91 -0.88
N LEU A 174 -0.38 17.75 -1.88
CA LEU A 174 -1.51 16.82 -1.81
C LEU A 174 -1.07 15.35 -1.61
N ARG A 175 0.01 14.92 -2.28
CA ARG A 175 0.52 13.55 -2.10
C ARG A 175 1.01 13.32 -0.68
N TRP A 176 1.76 14.26 -0.12
CA TRP A 176 2.24 14.17 1.26
C TRP A 176 1.12 14.29 2.28
N THR A 177 0.10 15.12 2.05
CA THR A 177 -1.06 15.20 2.94
C THR A 177 -1.88 13.91 2.91
N LEU A 178 -2.11 13.30 1.74
CA LEU A 178 -2.81 12.01 1.65
C LEU A 178 -2.04 10.90 2.36
N LEU A 179 -0.73 10.82 2.14
CA LEU A 179 0.13 9.84 2.82
C LEU A 179 0.13 10.06 4.34
N GLY A 180 0.36 11.31 4.77
CA GLY A 180 0.36 11.70 6.17
C GLY A 180 -0.98 11.44 6.85
N ALA A 181 -2.10 11.78 6.20
CA ALA A 181 -3.44 11.50 6.70
C ALA A 181 -3.71 10.00 6.79
N SER A 182 -3.28 9.20 5.80
CA SER A 182 -3.45 7.74 5.86
C SER A 182 -2.69 7.13 7.05
N LEU A 183 -1.47 7.60 7.31
CA LEU A 183 -0.67 7.16 8.45
C LEU A 183 -1.28 7.62 9.77
N ALA A 184 -1.70 8.88 9.86
CA ALA A 184 -2.33 9.43 11.04
C ALA A 184 -3.63 8.68 11.37
N THR A 185 -4.49 8.42 10.38
CA THR A 185 -5.72 7.64 10.58
C THR A 185 -5.41 6.23 11.07
N GLY A 186 -4.46 5.52 10.46
CA GLY A 186 -4.04 4.20 10.92
C GLY A 186 -3.50 4.22 12.36
N ALA A 187 -2.63 5.17 12.67
CA ALA A 187 -2.06 5.33 14.00
C ALA A 187 -3.12 5.70 15.06
N LEU A 188 -4.10 6.54 14.71
CA LEU A 188 -5.22 6.87 15.59
C LEU A 188 -6.09 5.65 15.88
N ILE A 189 -6.38 4.82 14.87
CA ILE A 189 -7.08 3.54 15.07
C ILE A 189 -6.27 2.64 15.99
N ALA A 190 -4.95 2.53 15.78
CA ALA A 190 -4.07 1.72 16.59
C ALA A 190 -4.01 2.20 18.06
N LEU A 191 -3.89 3.52 18.28
CA LEU A 191 -3.89 4.12 19.62
C LEU A 191 -5.23 3.91 20.33
N ALA A 192 -6.35 4.10 19.62
CA ALA A 192 -7.68 3.86 20.19
C ALA A 192 -7.87 2.37 20.55
N GLY A 193 -7.34 1.45 19.74
CA GLY A 193 -7.49 0.01 19.93
C GLY A 193 -6.44 -0.66 20.80
N VAL A 194 -5.33 -0.01 21.16
CA VAL A 194 -4.15 -0.68 21.78
C VAL A 194 -4.49 -1.43 23.07
N HIS A 195 -5.48 -0.95 23.82
CA HIS A 195 -5.97 -1.60 25.04
C HIS A 195 -6.55 -2.99 24.78
N LEU A 196 -7.07 -3.27 23.58
CA LEU A 196 -7.61 -4.58 23.20
C LEU A 196 -6.53 -5.67 23.16
N ALA A 197 -5.26 -5.29 22.97
CA ALA A 197 -4.15 -6.23 23.02
C ALA A 197 -3.92 -6.80 24.44
N ALA A 198 -4.29 -6.07 25.49
CA ALA A 198 -4.13 -6.53 26.87
C ALA A 198 -5.05 -7.71 27.21
N ASN A 199 -6.14 -7.90 26.46
CA ASN A 199 -7.06 -9.03 26.64
C ASN A 199 -6.44 -10.39 26.27
N TRP A 200 -5.26 -10.38 25.65
CA TRP A 200 -4.56 -11.56 25.15
C TRP A 200 -3.24 -11.83 25.89
N GLY A 201 -2.92 -11.02 26.90
CA GLY A 201 -1.70 -11.13 27.73
C GLY A 201 -1.93 -11.78 29.08
#